data_AF-A0AAV1CDM1-F1
#
_entry.id   AF-A0AAV1CDM1-F1
#
_cell.length_a   1.000
_cell.length_b   1.000
_cell.length_c   1.000
_cell.angle_alpha   90.00
_cell.angle_beta   90.00
_cell.angle_gamma   90.00
#
_symmetry.space_group_name_H-M   'P 1'
#
loop_
_entity.id
_entity.type
_entity.pdbx_description
1 polymer ?
#
loop_
_entity_poly.entity_id
_entity_poly.type
_entity_poly.pdbx_seq_one_letter_code
_entity_poly.pdbx_strand_id
1 'polypeptide(L)'
;MLCVRNGNYDEALDLEAYVAKLSAMHPKLPVIQALAAEVRKTTQSLLSQLLQKLRSNIQVPECLRIIGYLRRIGVYSEYEMRLQFLRCRETWLNGILDELDQRNAYEYVRGMISCHRTHLFDVVTQYRSTFADLTSESEENHDGGLLFSWAMHQISFQLKTLKIMLPKITEGTALSNTLETCMYNAMGLGGVGLDFRGLLPPLFEEAVLNLFSKNMNTAVQHFQLVLESHRWVPLPGFPPSSSGEETRDDITPPSNLMDHPPLAVFINGVYTAMNELRPCAPLSLKGVLAQELVKGLLDVSNMLLAYNTTRMLRDNESVLFLALCRAFLEVVFPHCAMCFGHCYQGGACLITDAKGSFEGLSSLVAKSPARDIPKPLPSAEAKNVVENGSLPSLENGASVNIERSGSANMAAPPNSISPEDVEKITRTSSV
;
A
#
# COMPACT_ATOMS: atom_id res chain seq x y z
N MET A 1 35.80 35.01 23.02
CA MET A 1 36.06 33.56 22.91
C MET A 1 35.45 32.71 24.03
N LEU A 2 35.87 32.81 25.31
CA LEU A 2 35.52 31.79 26.33
C LEU A 2 34.00 31.59 26.55
N CYS A 3 33.23 32.66 26.74
CA CYS A 3 31.77 32.58 26.97
C CYS A 3 31.03 31.80 25.87
N VAL A 4 31.30 32.11 24.58
CA VAL A 4 30.71 31.38 23.43
C VAL A 4 31.10 29.90 23.46
N ARG A 5 32.35 29.56 23.80
CA ARG A 5 32.82 28.18 23.88
C ARG A 5 32.25 27.41 25.08
N ASN A 6 31.72 28.11 26.08
CA ASN A 6 31.07 27.54 27.26
C ASN A 6 29.53 27.54 27.16
N GLY A 7 28.95 28.14 26.12
CA GLY A 7 27.49 28.25 25.93
C GLY A 7 26.83 29.49 26.54
N ASN A 8 27.61 30.38 27.18
CA ASN A 8 27.15 31.63 27.78
C ASN A 8 26.94 32.69 26.69
N TYR A 9 25.82 32.58 25.97
CA TYR A 9 25.54 33.43 24.80
C TYR A 9 25.10 34.84 25.18
N ASP A 10 24.36 35.03 26.28
CA ASP A 10 23.95 36.36 26.76
C ASP A 10 25.15 37.25 27.12
N GLU A 11 26.06 36.75 27.96
CA GLU A 11 27.32 37.43 28.31
C GLU A 11 28.13 37.83 27.06
N ALA A 12 28.18 36.94 26.06
CA ALA A 12 28.91 37.19 24.82
C ALA A 12 28.29 38.33 23.98
N LEU A 13 26.96 38.50 24.05
CA LEU A 13 26.23 39.57 23.36
C LEU A 13 26.24 40.88 24.13
N ASP A 14 26.25 40.85 25.46
CA ASP A 14 26.44 42.05 26.29
C ASP A 14 27.85 42.64 26.09
N LEU A 15 28.87 41.77 26.00
CA LEU A 15 30.24 42.16 25.65
C LEU A 15 30.35 42.69 24.21
N GLU A 16 29.58 42.15 23.27
CA GLU A 16 29.50 42.67 21.89
C GLU A 16 28.99 44.11 21.89
N ALA A 17 27.80 44.34 22.45
CA ALA A 17 27.16 45.65 22.47
C ALA A 17 27.99 46.70 23.22
N TYR A 18 28.67 46.31 24.31
CA TYR A 18 29.60 47.18 25.02
C TYR A 18 30.81 47.58 24.17
N VAL A 19 31.47 46.62 23.51
CA VAL A 19 32.65 46.89 22.67
C VAL A 19 32.26 47.65 21.39
N ALA A 20 31.10 47.38 20.80
CA ALA A 20 30.56 48.14 19.67
C ALA A 20 30.33 49.62 20.06
N LYS A 21 29.72 49.88 21.22
CA LYS A 21 29.54 51.23 21.77
C LYS A 21 30.88 51.92 22.07
N LEU A 22 31.84 51.21 22.68
CA LEU A 22 33.18 51.73 22.98
C LEU A 22 33.95 52.10 21.70
N SER A 23 33.81 51.28 20.65
CA SER A 23 34.38 51.53 19.31
C SER A 23 33.79 52.80 18.66
N ALA A 24 32.46 52.97 18.72
CA ALA A 24 31.78 54.15 18.19
C ALA A 24 32.17 55.44 18.93
N MET A 25 32.41 55.38 20.25
CA MET A 25 32.91 56.51 21.03
C MET A 25 34.39 56.86 20.74
N HIS A 26 35.19 55.89 20.30
CA HIS A 26 36.64 56.04 20.14
C HIS A 26 37.16 55.52 18.78
N PRO A 27 36.69 56.07 17.64
CA PRO A 27 37.04 55.59 16.30
C PRO A 27 38.53 55.72 15.95
N LYS A 28 39.26 56.63 16.63
CA LYS A 28 40.68 56.92 16.38
C LYS A 28 41.66 56.03 17.16
N LEU A 29 41.21 55.17 18.07
CA LEU A 29 42.09 54.34 18.91
C LEU A 29 42.24 52.93 18.32
N PRO A 30 43.40 52.57 17.72
CA PRO A 30 43.55 51.32 16.96
C PRO A 30 43.39 50.06 17.82
N VAL A 31 43.74 50.12 19.11
CA VAL A 31 43.53 49.00 20.06
C VAL A 31 42.05 48.68 20.24
N ILE A 32 41.18 49.70 20.30
CA ILE A 32 39.72 49.52 20.43
C ILE A 32 39.14 48.98 19.11
N GLN A 33 39.64 49.46 17.97
CA GLN A 33 39.24 48.94 16.65
C GLN A 33 39.67 47.48 16.44
N ALA A 34 40.85 47.09 16.91
CA ALA A 34 41.32 45.70 16.90
C ALA A 34 40.47 44.80 17.81
N LEU A 35 40.14 45.27 19.03
CA LEU A 35 39.23 44.55 19.94
C LEU A 35 37.85 44.36 19.31
N ALA A 36 37.28 45.39 18.69
CA ALA A 36 36.01 45.30 17.98
C ALA A 36 36.06 44.36 16.76
N ALA A 37 37.21 44.20 16.09
CA ALA A 37 37.38 43.21 15.04
C ALA A 37 37.35 41.76 15.57
N GLU A 38 38.08 41.45 16.64
CA GLU A 38 38.10 40.10 17.23
C GLU A 38 36.77 39.74 17.92
N VAL A 39 36.06 40.74 18.47
CA VAL A 39 34.70 40.57 18.99
C VAL A 39 33.71 40.26 17.85
N ARG A 40 33.69 41.02 16.76
CA ARG A 40 32.81 40.72 15.59
C ARG A 40 33.07 39.32 15.01
N LYS A 41 34.33 38.89 14.93
CA LYS A 41 34.73 37.53 14.54
C LYS A 41 34.22 36.46 15.53
N THR A 42 34.25 36.75 16.83
CA THR A 42 33.62 35.91 17.86
C THR A 42 32.10 35.82 17.64
N THR A 43 31.42 36.92 17.32
CA THR A 43 29.98 36.96 17.03
C THR A 43 29.60 36.19 15.76
N GLN A 44 30.43 36.23 14.72
CA GLN A 44 30.26 35.38 13.53
C GLN A 44 30.37 33.88 13.84
N SER A 45 31.26 33.49 14.76
CA SER A 45 31.33 32.11 15.26
C SER A 45 30.10 31.73 16.09
N LEU A 46 29.56 32.66 16.90
CA LEU A 46 28.32 32.44 17.66
C LEU A 46 27.12 32.25 16.72
N LEU A 47 26.95 33.14 15.74
CA LEU A 47 25.93 33.04 14.68
C LEU A 47 25.96 31.66 14.00
N SER A 48 27.16 31.20 13.63
CA SER A 48 27.34 29.88 13.00
C SER A 48 26.93 28.72 13.89
N GLN A 49 27.22 28.78 15.20
CA GLN A 49 26.80 27.76 16.18
C GLN A 49 25.28 27.77 16.42
N LEU A 50 24.66 28.95 16.48
CA LEU A 50 23.22 29.12 16.63
C LEU A 50 22.45 28.54 15.43
N LEU A 51 22.90 28.83 14.20
CA LEU A 51 22.33 28.24 12.98
C LEU A 51 22.54 26.72 12.95
N GLN A 52 23.69 26.21 13.40
CA GLN A 52 23.91 24.76 13.46
C GLN A 52 23.03 24.07 14.51
N LYS A 53 22.66 24.73 15.61
CA LYS A 53 21.64 24.23 16.55
C LYS A 53 20.23 24.21 15.96
N LEU A 54 19.85 25.18 15.12
CA LEU A 54 18.57 25.12 14.38
C LEU A 54 18.52 23.93 13.40
N ARG A 55 19.67 23.37 13.04
CA ARG A 55 19.81 22.17 12.18
C ARG A 55 19.87 20.84 12.95
N SER A 56 19.50 20.82 14.23
CA SER A 56 19.35 19.58 15.01
C SER A 56 17.92 19.39 15.51
N ASN A 57 17.64 18.25 16.16
CA ASN A 57 16.37 18.07 16.87
C ASN A 57 16.34 18.99 18.10
N ILE A 58 15.43 19.96 18.11
CA ILE A 58 15.28 20.98 19.16
C ILE A 58 13.80 21.23 19.45
N GLN A 59 13.51 21.66 20.67
CA GLN A 59 12.17 21.94 21.16
C GLN A 59 11.85 23.44 21.08
N VAL A 60 10.55 23.80 21.09
CA VAL A 60 10.06 25.19 20.96
C VAL A 60 10.78 26.21 21.87
N PRO A 61 11.09 25.92 23.16
CA PRO A 61 11.81 26.87 24.00
C PRO A 61 13.25 27.17 23.54
N GLU A 62 13.96 26.19 22.96
CA GLU A 62 15.30 26.41 22.39
C GLU A 62 15.22 27.14 21.03
N CYS A 63 14.16 26.91 20.24
CA CYS A 63 13.87 27.74 19.04
C CYS A 63 13.69 29.22 19.42
N LEU A 64 12.83 29.51 20.39
CA LEU A 64 12.59 30.85 20.93
C LEU A 64 13.89 31.49 21.43
N ARG A 65 14.68 30.76 22.23
CA ARG A 65 15.95 31.25 22.77
C ARG A 65 16.98 31.54 21.68
N ILE A 66 17.15 30.65 20.70
CA ILE A 66 18.07 30.85 19.57
C ILE A 66 17.65 32.02 18.69
N ILE A 67 16.37 32.12 18.31
CA ILE A 67 15.87 33.26 17.54
C ILE A 67 15.99 34.57 18.35
N GLY A 68 15.80 34.53 19.68
CA GLY A 68 16.10 35.66 20.57
C GLY A 68 17.54 36.17 20.44
N TYR A 69 18.54 35.27 20.44
CA TYR A 69 19.93 35.65 20.18
C TYR A 69 20.17 36.17 18.77
N LEU A 70 19.53 35.59 17.75
CA LEU A 70 19.65 36.06 16.37
C LEU A 70 19.03 37.46 16.18
N ARG A 71 17.94 37.77 16.88
CA ARG A 71 17.38 39.14 17.00
C ARG A 71 18.37 40.09 17.70
N ARG A 72 19.00 39.67 18.80
CA ARG A 72 20.05 40.45 19.50
C ARG A 72 21.31 40.69 18.64
N ILE A 73 21.66 39.76 17.75
CA ILE A 73 22.82 39.87 16.83
C ILE A 73 22.56 40.87 15.68
N GLY A 74 21.30 41.12 15.31
CA GLY A 74 20.92 42.19 14.37
C GLY A 74 21.39 42.01 12.92
N VAL A 75 21.91 40.83 12.54
CA VAL A 75 22.46 40.54 11.20
C VAL A 75 21.38 40.24 10.15
N TYR A 76 20.18 39.85 10.57
CA TYR A 76 19.06 39.54 9.68
C TYR A 76 17.88 40.47 9.94
N SER A 77 17.21 40.89 8.87
CA SER A 77 15.83 41.39 8.97
C SER A 77 14.88 40.29 9.45
N GLU A 78 13.69 40.68 9.89
CA GLU A 78 12.70 39.76 10.47
C GLU A 78 12.26 38.68 9.44
N TYR A 79 12.03 39.08 8.18
CA TYR A 79 11.75 38.17 7.06
C TYR A 79 12.93 37.22 6.76
N GLU A 80 14.16 37.72 6.69
CA GLU A 80 15.34 36.88 6.49
C GLU A 80 15.52 35.87 7.63
N MET A 81 15.17 36.24 8.86
CA MET A 81 15.27 35.37 10.03
C MET A 81 14.27 34.22 9.97
N ARG A 82 13.04 34.46 9.53
CA ARG A 82 12.04 33.42 9.22
C ARG A 82 12.53 32.48 8.12
N LEU A 83 13.10 33.03 7.05
CA LEU A 83 13.65 32.25 5.94
C LEU A 83 14.87 31.40 6.36
N GLN A 84 15.78 31.94 7.18
CA GLN A 84 16.92 31.19 7.71
C GLN A 84 16.50 30.11 8.71
N PHE A 85 15.46 30.36 9.52
CA PHE A 85 14.87 29.33 10.37
C PHE A 85 14.37 28.16 9.53
N LEU A 86 13.47 28.40 8.56
CA LEU A 86 12.90 27.34 7.72
C LEU A 86 13.97 26.56 6.97
N ARG A 87 14.95 27.24 6.37
CA ARG A 87 16.12 26.60 5.73
C ARG A 87 16.92 25.71 6.68
N CYS A 88 17.09 26.10 7.95
CA CYS A 88 17.79 25.28 8.93
C CYS A 88 16.98 24.05 9.35
N ARG A 89 15.65 24.19 9.52
CA ARG A 89 14.76 23.05 9.80
C ARG A 89 14.65 22.09 8.62
N GLU A 90 14.66 22.61 7.39
CA GLU A 90 14.70 21.83 6.13
C GLU A 90 16.03 21.09 5.97
N THR A 91 17.17 21.75 6.25
CA THR A 91 18.49 21.08 6.25
C THR A 91 18.52 19.91 7.24
N TRP A 92 17.89 20.07 8.41
CA TRP A 92 17.75 19.00 9.40
C TRP A 92 16.83 17.87 8.93
N LEU A 93 15.67 18.19 8.37
CA LEU A 93 14.72 17.21 7.87
C LEU A 93 15.33 16.35 6.74
N ASN A 94 16.01 17.00 5.78
CA ASN A 94 16.71 16.31 4.70
C ASN A 94 17.82 15.38 5.23
N GLY A 95 18.56 15.79 6.27
CA GLY A 95 19.54 14.93 6.91
C GLY A 95 18.95 13.64 7.50
N ILE A 96 17.71 13.67 8.02
CA ILE A 96 17.01 12.46 8.50
C ILE A 96 16.55 11.59 7.31
N LEU A 97 16.17 12.21 6.18
CA LEU A 97 15.77 11.47 4.97
C LEU A 97 16.96 10.83 4.25
N ASP A 98 18.14 11.42 4.34
CA ASP A 98 19.40 10.89 3.80
C ASP A 98 19.91 9.65 4.58
N GLU A 99 19.47 9.46 5.84
CA GLU A 99 19.77 8.26 6.65
C GLU A 99 18.91 7.03 6.27
N LEU A 100 17.86 7.18 5.44
CA LEU A 100 16.94 6.10 5.07
C LEU A 100 17.49 5.22 3.93
N ASP A 101 17.44 3.89 4.09
CA ASP A 101 17.89 2.96 3.04
C ASP A 101 16.95 2.97 1.82
N GLN A 102 17.44 3.52 0.71
CA GLN A 102 16.72 3.60 -0.57
C GLN A 102 16.64 2.27 -1.34
N ARG A 103 17.30 1.19 -0.88
CA ARG A 103 17.29 -0.12 -1.56
C ARG A 103 15.91 -0.78 -1.56
N ASN A 104 15.17 -0.68 -0.46
CA ASN A 104 13.79 -1.14 -0.36
C ASN A 104 12.84 0.05 -0.56
N ALA A 105 12.15 0.08 -1.70
CA ALA A 105 11.29 1.21 -2.06
C ALA A 105 10.09 1.38 -1.10
N TYR A 106 9.55 0.30 -0.54
CA TYR A 106 8.45 0.36 0.42
C TYR A 106 8.91 0.91 1.77
N GLU A 107 9.99 0.36 2.35
CA GLU A 107 10.50 0.84 3.65
C GLU A 107 11.05 2.27 3.56
N TYR A 108 11.68 2.67 2.44
CA TYR A 108 12.08 4.06 2.22
C TYR A 108 10.88 5.01 2.22
N VAL A 109 9.82 4.68 1.46
CA VAL A 109 8.60 5.52 1.40
C VAL A 109 7.91 5.57 2.76
N ARG A 110 7.80 4.44 3.46
CA ARG A 110 7.26 4.33 4.82
C ARG A 110 8.05 5.17 5.82
N GLY A 111 9.38 5.13 5.74
CA GLY A 111 10.29 5.97 6.52
C GLY A 111 10.10 7.46 6.25
N MET A 112 10.06 7.87 4.97
CA MET A 112 9.81 9.26 4.56
C MET A 112 8.46 9.78 5.09
N ILE A 113 7.37 9.01 4.92
CA ILE A 113 6.05 9.43 5.41
C ILE A 113 6.05 9.56 6.94
N SER A 114 6.69 8.63 7.66
CA SER A 114 6.80 8.71 9.13
C SER A 114 7.63 9.90 9.60
N CYS A 115 8.73 10.21 8.90
CA CYS A 115 9.58 11.37 9.13
C CYS A 115 8.80 12.68 8.94
N HIS A 116 8.12 12.85 7.80
CA HIS A 116 7.29 14.03 7.52
C HIS A 116 6.15 14.18 8.54
N ARG A 117 5.43 13.09 8.84
CA ARG A 117 4.31 13.09 9.80
C ARG A 117 4.73 13.59 11.18
N THR A 118 5.93 13.20 11.62
CA THR A 118 6.48 13.62 12.92
C THR A 118 6.97 15.06 12.84
N HIS A 119 7.87 15.37 11.90
CA HIS A 119 8.68 16.57 11.98
C HIS A 119 8.16 17.79 11.20
N LEU A 120 7.29 17.60 10.20
CA LEU A 120 6.70 18.76 9.49
C LEU A 120 5.76 19.53 10.42
N PHE A 121 4.97 18.82 11.24
CA PHE A 121 4.13 19.42 12.27
C PHE A 121 4.96 20.09 13.39
N ASP A 122 6.07 19.46 13.82
CA ASP A 122 7.02 20.07 14.75
C ASP A 122 7.52 21.42 14.21
N VAL A 123 7.96 21.48 12.94
CA VAL A 123 8.51 22.70 12.32
C VAL A 123 7.44 23.78 12.16
N VAL A 124 6.22 23.44 11.75
CA VAL A 124 5.09 24.37 11.69
C VAL A 124 4.77 24.95 13.07
N THR A 125 4.76 24.10 14.10
CA THR A 125 4.48 24.52 15.49
C THR A 125 5.59 25.41 16.04
N GLN A 126 6.85 24.99 15.88
CA GLN A 126 8.03 25.78 16.26
C GLN A 126 8.06 27.14 15.57
N TYR A 127 7.73 27.19 14.28
CA TYR A 127 7.64 28.44 13.53
C TYR A 127 6.55 29.36 14.09
N ARG A 128 5.31 28.86 14.18
CA ARG A 128 4.18 29.63 14.72
C ARG A 128 4.51 30.17 16.10
N SER A 129 4.94 29.33 17.05
CA SER A 129 5.31 29.77 18.40
C SER A 129 6.50 30.73 18.47
N THR A 130 7.39 30.79 17.47
CA THR A 130 8.58 31.66 17.50
C THR A 130 8.37 33.03 16.82
N PHE A 131 7.30 33.16 16.02
CA PHE A 131 6.97 34.37 15.27
C PHE A 131 5.55 34.94 15.54
N ALA A 132 4.67 34.23 16.27
CA ALA A 132 3.31 34.68 16.58
C ALA A 132 3.22 35.94 17.46
N ASP A 133 4.21 36.20 18.33
CA ASP A 133 4.25 37.42 19.16
C ASP A 133 4.42 38.72 18.34
N LEU A 134 4.60 38.60 17.01
CA LEU A 134 4.66 39.72 16.06
C LEU A 134 3.39 39.85 15.21
N THR A 135 2.39 38.97 15.37
CA THR A 135 1.15 38.95 14.57
C THR A 135 -0.07 39.32 15.40
N SER A 136 -0.22 40.61 15.72
CA SER A 136 -1.43 41.15 16.36
C SER A 136 -2.60 41.27 15.37
N GLU A 137 -3.62 40.45 15.57
CA GLU A 137 -5.04 40.63 15.14
C GLU A 137 -5.30 40.92 13.64
N SER A 138 -4.33 40.70 12.75
CA SER A 138 -4.44 40.95 11.30
C SER A 138 -3.83 39.79 10.50
N GLU A 139 -4.50 38.64 10.54
CA GLU A 139 -3.91 37.31 10.31
C GLU A 139 -3.36 37.03 8.89
N GLU A 140 -3.76 37.77 7.85
CA GLU A 140 -3.64 37.27 6.46
C GLU A 140 -2.36 37.64 5.66
N ASN A 141 -1.55 38.63 6.05
CA ASN A 141 -0.53 39.18 5.12
C ASN A 141 0.92 39.40 5.62
N HIS A 142 1.21 39.32 6.92
CA HIS A 142 2.55 39.70 7.44
C HIS A 142 3.67 38.65 7.29
N ASP A 143 3.44 37.54 6.58
CA ASP A 143 4.48 36.54 6.23
C ASP A 143 4.69 36.34 4.73
N GLY A 144 3.89 37.00 3.87
CA GLY A 144 3.92 36.76 2.42
C GLY A 144 3.66 35.30 2.03
N GLY A 145 3.04 34.51 2.92
CA GLY A 145 2.83 33.06 2.75
C GLY A 145 4.08 32.19 2.87
N LEU A 146 5.18 32.67 3.48
CA LEU A 146 6.46 31.95 3.51
C LEU A 146 6.35 30.56 4.17
N LEU A 147 5.69 30.43 5.33
CA LEU A 147 5.45 29.12 5.96
C LEU A 147 4.64 28.17 5.06
N PHE A 148 3.59 28.68 4.42
CA PHE A 148 2.74 27.91 3.50
C PHE A 148 3.53 27.45 2.26
N SER A 149 4.31 28.36 1.66
CA SER A 149 5.18 28.04 0.52
C SER A 149 6.24 27.00 0.87
N TRP A 150 6.81 27.04 2.08
CA TRP A 150 7.75 26.02 2.55
C TRP A 150 7.07 24.66 2.74
N ALA A 151 5.91 24.62 3.39
CA ALA A 151 5.21 23.35 3.63
C ALA A 151 4.68 22.73 2.32
N MET A 152 4.20 23.56 1.38
CA MET A 152 3.87 23.13 0.02
C MET A 152 5.10 22.63 -0.76
N HIS A 153 6.31 23.13 -0.48
CA HIS A 153 7.54 22.57 -1.03
C HIS A 153 7.78 21.13 -0.53
N GLN A 154 7.65 20.88 0.78
CA GLN A 154 7.80 19.54 1.36
C GLN A 154 6.77 18.53 0.81
N ILE A 155 5.52 18.95 0.66
CA ILE A 155 4.45 18.13 0.04
C ILE A 155 4.75 17.87 -1.43
N SER A 156 5.22 18.89 -2.17
CA SER A 156 5.64 18.75 -3.56
C SER A 156 6.83 17.81 -3.73
N PHE A 157 7.75 17.77 -2.76
CA PHE A 157 8.82 16.79 -2.70
C PHE A 157 8.26 15.38 -2.44
N GLN A 158 7.43 15.20 -1.42
CA GLN A 158 6.81 13.90 -1.09
C GLN A 158 6.06 13.29 -2.29
N LEU A 159 5.25 14.08 -3.00
CA LEU A 159 4.48 13.61 -4.16
C LEU A 159 5.38 13.22 -5.35
N LYS A 160 6.48 13.95 -5.59
CA LYS A 160 7.49 13.57 -6.60
C LYS A 160 8.19 12.26 -6.23
N THR A 161 8.59 12.12 -4.98
CA THR A 161 9.26 10.91 -4.46
C THR A 161 8.34 9.70 -4.50
N LEU A 162 7.06 9.86 -4.14
CA LEU A 162 6.03 8.83 -4.34
C LEU A 162 5.93 8.40 -5.81
N LYS A 163 5.82 9.34 -6.76
CA LYS A 163 5.74 8.99 -8.19
C LYS A 163 6.97 8.22 -8.70
N ILE A 164 8.15 8.46 -8.14
CA ILE A 164 9.40 7.76 -8.50
C ILE A 164 9.50 6.36 -7.84
N MET A 165 8.90 6.17 -6.67
CA MET A 165 9.11 4.97 -5.84
C MET A 165 7.94 3.97 -5.88
N LEU A 166 6.70 4.41 -6.03
CA LEU A 166 5.53 3.51 -6.11
C LEU A 166 5.64 2.46 -7.24
N PRO A 167 6.11 2.77 -8.47
CA PRO A 167 6.28 1.77 -9.53
C PRO A 167 7.35 0.68 -9.25
N LYS A 168 8.12 0.82 -8.17
CA LYS A 168 9.11 -0.18 -7.71
C LYS A 168 8.54 -1.14 -6.67
N ILE A 169 7.37 -0.85 -6.10
CA ILE A 169 6.68 -1.71 -5.14
C ILE A 169 5.92 -2.79 -5.92
N THR A 170 6.21 -4.06 -5.65
CA THR A 170 5.66 -5.21 -6.38
C THR A 170 4.56 -5.96 -5.63
N GLU A 171 4.14 -5.44 -4.49
CA GLU A 171 3.16 -6.07 -3.58
C GLU A 171 1.96 -5.13 -3.39
N GLY A 172 0.76 -5.64 -3.62
CA GLY A 172 -0.48 -4.85 -3.53
C GLY A 172 -0.85 -4.48 -2.09
N THR A 173 -0.54 -5.35 -1.13
CA THR A 173 -0.67 -5.07 0.31
C THR A 173 0.23 -3.90 0.73
N ALA A 174 1.48 -3.88 0.25
CA ALA A 174 2.41 -2.78 0.48
C ALA A 174 1.92 -1.47 -0.15
N LEU A 175 1.36 -1.49 -1.37
CA LEU A 175 0.70 -0.32 -1.97
C LEU A 175 -0.49 0.18 -1.14
N SER A 176 -1.37 -0.72 -0.66
CA SER A 176 -2.52 -0.33 0.16
C SER A 176 -2.10 0.29 1.50
N ASN A 177 -1.21 -0.37 2.25
CA ASN A 177 -0.66 0.14 3.51
C ASN A 177 0.00 1.52 3.32
N THR A 178 0.67 1.72 2.19
CA THR A 178 1.30 3.01 1.85
C THR A 178 0.25 4.09 1.55
N LEU A 179 -0.83 3.76 0.83
CA LEU A 179 -1.95 4.66 0.56
C LEU A 179 -2.65 5.09 1.85
N GLU A 180 -2.97 4.16 2.74
CA GLU A 180 -3.56 4.44 4.05
C GLU A 180 -2.67 5.37 4.89
N THR A 181 -1.37 5.07 4.97
CA THR A 181 -0.40 5.88 5.71
C THR A 181 -0.27 7.29 5.12
N CYS A 182 -0.28 7.42 3.79
CA CYS A 182 -0.29 8.71 3.10
C CYS A 182 -1.59 9.50 3.36
N MET A 183 -2.76 8.83 3.29
CA MET A 183 -4.07 9.45 3.54
C MET A 183 -4.18 9.96 4.98
N TYR A 184 -3.74 9.17 5.97
CA TYR A 184 -3.71 9.57 7.38
C TYR A 184 -2.75 10.74 7.63
N ASN A 185 -1.55 10.71 7.03
CA ASN A 185 -0.60 11.82 7.12
C ASN A 185 -1.15 13.12 6.52
N ALA A 186 -1.74 13.06 5.31
CA ALA A 186 -2.32 14.21 4.64
C ALA A 186 -3.53 14.78 5.41
N MET A 187 -4.37 13.91 6.01
CA MET A 187 -5.45 14.34 6.90
C MET A 187 -4.92 15.07 8.15
N GLY A 188 -3.85 14.57 8.78
CA GLY A 188 -3.21 15.23 9.92
C GLY A 188 -2.70 16.64 9.61
N LEU A 189 -2.23 16.86 8.38
CA LEU A 189 -1.79 18.18 7.89
C LEU A 189 -2.95 19.09 7.46
N GLY A 190 -4.19 18.58 7.39
CA GLY A 190 -5.40 19.37 7.17
C GLY A 190 -5.60 20.47 8.24
N GLY A 191 -5.19 20.24 9.48
CA GLY A 191 -5.20 21.24 10.56
C GLY A 191 -4.24 22.42 10.37
N VAL A 192 -3.40 22.38 9.32
CA VAL A 192 -2.50 23.47 8.90
C VAL A 192 -2.95 24.09 7.56
N GLY A 193 -4.05 23.60 6.96
CA GLY A 193 -4.52 24.00 5.63
C GLY A 193 -3.79 23.27 4.49
N LEU A 194 -3.23 22.09 4.75
CA LEU A 194 -2.30 21.38 3.87
C LEU A 194 -2.77 19.94 3.53
N ASP A 195 -4.08 19.73 3.44
CA ASP A 195 -4.64 18.43 3.06
C ASP A 195 -4.41 18.15 1.57
N PHE A 196 -3.49 17.23 1.26
CA PHE A 196 -3.17 16.81 -0.10
C PHE A 196 -3.80 15.47 -0.50
N ARG A 197 -4.80 14.95 0.24
CA ARG A 197 -5.42 13.64 -0.06
C ARG A 197 -5.93 13.53 -1.50
N GLY A 198 -6.48 14.61 -2.07
CA GLY A 198 -6.95 14.65 -3.45
C GLY A 198 -5.86 14.49 -4.52
N LEU A 199 -4.58 14.62 -4.17
CA LEU A 199 -3.44 14.44 -5.07
C LEU A 199 -2.84 13.02 -5.05
N LEU A 200 -3.31 12.16 -4.13
CA LEU A 200 -2.80 10.79 -3.98
C LEU A 200 -3.37 9.79 -5.02
N PRO A 201 -4.69 9.72 -5.30
CA PRO A 201 -5.25 8.62 -6.10
C PRO A 201 -4.57 8.40 -7.47
N PRO A 202 -4.28 9.43 -8.30
CA PRO A 202 -3.66 9.20 -9.60
C PRO A 202 -2.28 8.52 -9.53
N LEU A 203 -1.51 8.76 -8.45
CA LEU A 203 -0.19 8.15 -8.25
C LEU A 203 -0.28 6.66 -7.90
N PHE A 204 -1.32 6.27 -7.15
CA PHE A 204 -1.55 4.88 -6.76
C PHE A 204 -2.30 4.12 -7.87
N GLU A 205 -3.20 4.75 -8.60
CA GLU A 205 -3.83 4.19 -9.80
C GLU A 205 -2.78 3.84 -10.87
N GLU A 206 -1.84 4.75 -11.15
CA GLU A 206 -0.70 4.49 -12.05
C GLU A 206 0.14 3.30 -11.55
N ALA A 207 0.38 3.17 -10.25
CA ALA A 207 1.14 2.05 -9.68
C ALA A 207 0.38 0.70 -9.76
N VAL A 208 -0.90 0.67 -9.39
CA VAL A 208 -1.72 -0.56 -9.40
C VAL A 208 -1.95 -1.08 -10.82
N LEU A 209 -2.17 -0.18 -11.79
CA LEU A 209 -2.27 -0.57 -13.21
C LEU A 209 -0.97 -1.20 -13.72
N ASN A 210 0.18 -0.61 -13.39
CA ASN A 210 1.48 -1.15 -13.76
C ASN A 210 1.75 -2.51 -13.09
N LEU A 211 1.38 -2.69 -11.82
CA LEU A 211 1.50 -3.96 -11.09
C LEU A 211 0.66 -5.07 -11.75
N PHE A 212 -0.63 -4.81 -11.98
CA PHE A 212 -1.52 -5.80 -12.60
C PHE A 212 -1.07 -6.17 -14.03
N SER A 213 -0.77 -5.16 -14.86
CA SER A 213 -0.31 -5.38 -16.24
C SER A 213 1.02 -6.15 -16.28
N LYS A 214 1.96 -5.88 -15.37
CA LYS A 214 3.22 -6.63 -15.25
C LYS A 214 2.97 -8.10 -14.90
N ASN A 215 2.09 -8.37 -13.94
CA ASN A 215 1.77 -9.75 -13.52
C ASN A 215 1.01 -10.51 -14.64
N MET A 216 0.07 -9.86 -15.32
CA MET A 216 -0.62 -10.43 -16.50
C MET A 216 0.34 -10.73 -17.66
N ASN A 217 1.23 -9.81 -18.02
CA ASN A 217 2.26 -10.05 -19.05
C ASN A 217 3.17 -11.24 -18.67
N THR A 218 3.51 -11.37 -17.39
CA THR A 218 4.31 -12.51 -16.88
C THR A 218 3.55 -13.83 -17.02
N ALA A 219 2.24 -13.85 -16.74
CA ALA A 219 1.39 -15.03 -16.94
C ALA A 219 1.32 -15.46 -18.41
N VAL A 220 1.17 -14.52 -19.35
CA VAL A 220 1.16 -14.78 -20.80
C VAL A 220 2.53 -15.30 -21.29
N GLN A 221 3.64 -14.72 -20.81
CA GLN A 221 4.99 -15.19 -21.15
C GLN A 221 5.29 -16.60 -20.61
N HIS A 222 4.83 -16.92 -19.40
CA HIS A 222 4.93 -18.28 -18.86
C HIS A 222 4.07 -19.27 -19.65
N PHE A 223 2.85 -18.88 -20.06
CA PHE A 223 2.03 -19.68 -20.98
C PHE A 223 2.75 -19.95 -22.31
N GLN A 224 3.40 -18.94 -22.91
CA GLN A 224 4.17 -19.10 -24.15
C GLN A 224 5.26 -20.17 -24.01
N LEU A 225 6.12 -20.00 -23.01
CA LEU A 225 7.28 -20.87 -22.79
C LEU A 225 6.85 -22.33 -22.54
N VAL A 226 5.76 -22.53 -21.80
CA VAL A 226 5.22 -23.87 -21.53
C VAL A 226 4.52 -24.47 -22.76
N LEU A 227 3.78 -23.67 -23.55
CA LEU A 227 3.14 -24.14 -24.79
C LEU A 227 4.16 -24.53 -25.87
N GLU A 228 5.21 -23.71 -26.06
CA GLU A 228 6.26 -23.97 -27.06
C GLU A 228 7.10 -25.22 -26.75
N SER A 229 7.25 -25.56 -25.46
CA SER A 229 7.98 -26.73 -24.98
C SER A 229 7.09 -27.94 -24.67
N HIS A 230 5.76 -27.81 -24.80
CA HIS A 230 4.80 -28.84 -24.41
C HIS A 230 4.95 -30.13 -25.24
N ARG A 231 4.67 -31.28 -24.61
CA ARG A 231 4.66 -32.60 -25.24
C ARG A 231 3.26 -33.21 -25.13
N TRP A 232 2.62 -33.37 -26.28
CA TRP A 232 1.26 -33.92 -26.41
C TRP A 232 1.23 -35.43 -26.16
N VAL A 233 1.27 -35.81 -24.89
CA VAL A 233 1.21 -37.19 -24.41
C VAL A 233 0.03 -37.29 -23.43
N PRO A 234 -0.81 -38.34 -23.49
CA PRO A 234 -1.83 -38.56 -22.47
C PRO A 234 -1.20 -38.65 -21.08
N LEU A 235 -1.63 -37.79 -20.17
CA LEU A 235 -1.20 -37.84 -18.78
C LEU A 235 -1.85 -39.04 -18.07
N PRO A 236 -1.21 -39.61 -17.03
CA PRO A 236 -1.86 -40.63 -16.20
C PRO A 236 -3.08 -40.00 -15.53
N GLY A 237 -4.28 -40.48 -15.88
CA GLY A 237 -5.52 -39.95 -15.32
C GLY A 237 -5.52 -40.08 -13.81
N PHE A 238 -5.52 -38.94 -13.11
CA PHE A 238 -5.71 -38.92 -11.68
C PHE A 238 -7.10 -39.49 -11.36
N PRO A 239 -7.27 -40.28 -10.27
CA PRO A 239 -8.59 -40.70 -9.85
C PRO A 239 -9.43 -39.44 -9.60
N PRO A 240 -10.69 -39.38 -10.07
CA PRO A 240 -11.51 -38.21 -9.85
C PRO A 240 -11.66 -37.99 -8.34
N SER A 241 -11.14 -36.87 -7.86
CA SER A 241 -11.41 -36.39 -6.50
C SER A 241 -12.92 -36.45 -6.29
N SER A 242 -13.36 -37.08 -5.20
CA SER A 242 -14.77 -37.17 -4.88
C SER A 242 -15.39 -35.78 -4.96
N SER A 243 -16.46 -35.63 -5.75
CA SER A 243 -17.17 -34.38 -5.91
C SER A 243 -17.87 -34.01 -4.60
N GLY A 244 -17.11 -33.37 -3.70
CA GLY A 244 -17.68 -32.54 -2.66
C GLY A 244 -18.55 -31.48 -3.30
N GLU A 245 -19.60 -31.07 -2.61
CA GLU A 245 -20.58 -30.13 -3.13
C GLU A 245 -19.89 -28.82 -3.55
N GLU A 246 -20.03 -28.42 -4.81
CA GLU A 246 -19.49 -27.15 -5.32
C GLU A 246 -20.24 -25.97 -4.68
N THR A 247 -19.84 -25.60 -3.47
CA THR A 247 -20.15 -24.30 -2.89
C THR A 247 -19.63 -23.24 -3.85
N ARG A 248 -20.54 -22.43 -4.39
CA ARG A 248 -20.33 -21.51 -5.53
C ARG A 248 -19.31 -20.38 -5.28
N ASP A 249 -18.74 -20.32 -4.09
CA ASP A 249 -17.77 -19.33 -3.63
C ASP A 249 -16.33 -19.87 -3.58
N ASP A 250 -16.08 -21.15 -3.93
CA ASP A 250 -14.75 -21.75 -3.82
C ASP A 250 -13.84 -21.38 -5.01
N ILE A 251 -12.89 -20.48 -4.77
CA ILE A 251 -11.98 -19.88 -5.78
C ILE A 251 -10.80 -20.83 -6.11
N THR A 252 -11.04 -22.14 -6.03
CA THR A 252 -10.02 -23.18 -6.24
C THR A 252 -9.79 -23.42 -7.74
N PRO A 253 -8.53 -23.60 -8.20
CA PRO A 253 -8.25 -23.96 -9.60
C PRO A 253 -9.01 -25.22 -10.02
N PRO A 254 -9.83 -25.18 -11.09
CA PRO A 254 -10.56 -26.36 -11.56
C PRO A 254 -9.63 -27.53 -11.84
N SER A 255 -9.90 -28.68 -11.21
CA SER A 255 -9.02 -29.86 -11.22
C SER A 255 -8.73 -30.39 -12.62
N ASN A 256 -9.69 -30.23 -13.55
CA ASN A 256 -9.57 -30.52 -14.98
C ASN A 256 -8.43 -29.77 -15.69
N LEU A 257 -7.88 -28.70 -15.10
CA LEU A 257 -6.72 -27.99 -15.66
C LEU A 257 -5.38 -28.71 -15.41
N MET A 258 -5.33 -29.72 -14.52
CA MET A 258 -4.10 -30.51 -14.32
C MET A 258 -3.73 -31.35 -15.56
N ASP A 259 -4.71 -31.75 -16.38
CA ASP A 259 -4.49 -32.38 -17.69
C ASP A 259 -4.00 -31.39 -18.76
N HIS A 260 -3.86 -30.11 -18.40
CA HIS A 260 -3.64 -28.98 -19.30
C HIS A 260 -2.52 -28.04 -18.81
N PRO A 261 -1.25 -28.52 -18.71
CA PRO A 261 -0.16 -27.76 -18.06
C PRO A 261 0.08 -26.32 -18.54
N PRO A 262 -0.03 -25.97 -19.84
CA PRO A 262 0.07 -24.57 -20.26
C PRO A 262 -1.00 -23.68 -19.59
N LEU A 263 -2.26 -24.12 -19.59
CA LEU A 263 -3.37 -23.37 -18.99
C LEU A 263 -3.31 -23.35 -17.46
N ALA A 264 -2.83 -24.42 -16.83
CA ALA A 264 -2.58 -24.45 -15.38
C ALA A 264 -1.54 -23.38 -14.97
N VAL A 265 -0.46 -23.22 -15.74
CA VAL A 265 0.55 -22.18 -15.49
C VAL A 265 -0.02 -20.78 -15.76
N PHE A 266 -0.85 -20.61 -16.80
CA PHE A 266 -1.53 -19.35 -17.07
C PHE A 266 -2.48 -18.93 -15.93
N ILE A 267 -3.41 -19.79 -15.52
CA ILE A 267 -4.40 -19.45 -14.47
C ILE A 267 -3.72 -19.16 -13.13
N ASN A 268 -2.63 -19.88 -12.80
CA ASN A 268 -1.81 -19.58 -11.62
C ASN A 268 -1.21 -18.16 -11.68
N GLY A 269 -0.71 -17.73 -12.84
CA GLY A 269 -0.26 -16.35 -13.05
C GLY A 269 -1.39 -15.31 -12.94
N VAL A 270 -2.59 -15.64 -13.44
CA VAL A 270 -3.78 -14.78 -13.27
C VAL A 270 -4.18 -14.70 -11.78
N TYR A 271 -4.16 -15.80 -11.02
CA TYR A 271 -4.39 -15.75 -9.57
C TYR A 271 -3.37 -14.88 -8.85
N THR A 272 -2.08 -14.93 -9.20
CA THR A 272 -1.08 -14.00 -8.66
C THR A 272 -1.45 -12.54 -8.98
N ALA A 273 -1.82 -12.24 -10.23
CA ALA A 273 -2.25 -10.89 -10.62
C ALA A 273 -3.50 -10.42 -9.83
N MET A 274 -4.49 -11.29 -9.63
CA MET A 274 -5.72 -10.99 -8.88
C MET A 274 -5.47 -10.87 -7.36
N ASN A 275 -4.59 -11.70 -6.80
CA ASN A 275 -4.25 -11.66 -5.38
C ASN A 275 -3.48 -10.39 -5.01
N GLU A 276 -2.58 -9.93 -5.88
CA GLU A 276 -1.93 -8.62 -5.72
C GLU A 276 -2.88 -7.45 -5.98
N LEU A 277 -3.83 -7.58 -6.91
CA LEU A 277 -4.81 -6.51 -7.16
C LEU A 277 -5.83 -6.34 -6.02
N ARG A 278 -6.32 -7.43 -5.44
CA ARG A 278 -7.40 -7.44 -4.43
C ARG A 278 -7.21 -6.44 -3.26
N PRO A 279 -6.06 -6.35 -2.58
CA PRO A 279 -5.89 -5.42 -1.46
C PRO A 279 -5.84 -3.94 -1.86
N CYS A 280 -5.60 -3.61 -3.13
CA CYS A 280 -5.37 -2.23 -3.58
C CYS A 280 -6.27 -1.77 -4.74
N ALA A 281 -7.27 -2.57 -5.13
CA ALA A 281 -8.13 -2.37 -6.31
C ALA A 281 -8.96 -1.07 -6.26
N PRO A 282 -8.65 -0.04 -7.07
CA PRO A 282 -9.40 1.20 -7.07
C PRO A 282 -10.59 1.11 -8.04
N LEU A 283 -11.77 1.60 -7.63
CA LEU A 283 -13.01 1.49 -8.41
C LEU A 283 -12.94 2.20 -9.77
N SER A 284 -12.16 3.28 -9.86
CA SER A 284 -11.86 4.05 -11.07
C SER A 284 -11.23 3.20 -12.18
N LEU A 285 -10.33 2.26 -11.84
CA LEU A 285 -9.65 1.42 -12.81
C LEU A 285 -10.40 0.15 -13.21
N LYS A 286 -11.60 -0.11 -12.66
CA LYS A 286 -12.40 -1.32 -12.96
C LYS A 286 -12.52 -1.60 -14.47
N GLY A 287 -12.77 -0.57 -15.28
CA GLY A 287 -12.86 -0.73 -16.75
C GLY A 287 -11.53 -1.01 -17.44
N VAL A 288 -10.44 -0.37 -16.98
CA VAL A 288 -9.10 -0.49 -17.58
C VAL A 288 -8.46 -1.84 -17.25
N LEU A 289 -8.60 -2.30 -16.00
CA LEU A 289 -8.09 -3.60 -15.55
C LEU A 289 -8.87 -4.76 -16.17
N ALA A 290 -10.17 -4.58 -16.44
CA ALA A 290 -10.95 -5.53 -17.24
C ALA A 290 -10.39 -5.67 -18.67
N GLN A 291 -10.03 -4.54 -19.30
CA GLN A 291 -9.41 -4.54 -20.64
C GLN A 291 -8.04 -5.22 -20.66
N GLU A 292 -7.18 -4.98 -19.66
CA GLU A 292 -5.88 -5.67 -19.56
C GLU A 292 -6.03 -7.18 -19.29
N LEU A 293 -7.04 -7.62 -18.54
CA LEU A 293 -7.34 -9.06 -18.39
C LEU A 293 -7.82 -9.68 -19.72
N VAL A 294 -8.77 -9.02 -20.41
CA VAL A 294 -9.30 -9.46 -21.71
C VAL A 294 -8.19 -9.52 -22.77
N LYS A 295 -7.28 -8.54 -22.79
CA LYS A 295 -6.08 -8.52 -23.62
C LYS A 295 -5.18 -9.72 -23.36
N GLY A 296 -4.82 -10.01 -22.10
CA GLY A 296 -4.01 -11.19 -21.76
C GLY A 296 -4.67 -12.52 -22.15
N LEU A 297 -6.01 -12.62 -22.06
CA LEU A 297 -6.78 -13.75 -22.58
C LEU A 297 -6.74 -13.83 -24.12
N LEU A 298 -6.84 -12.69 -24.80
CA LEU A 298 -6.75 -12.62 -26.26
C LEU A 298 -5.36 -13.00 -26.78
N ASP A 299 -4.29 -12.59 -26.11
CA ASP A 299 -2.92 -12.98 -26.46
C ASP A 299 -2.76 -14.50 -26.39
N VAL A 300 -3.22 -15.14 -25.30
CA VAL A 300 -3.27 -16.61 -25.16
C VAL A 300 -4.08 -17.28 -26.29
N SER A 301 -5.25 -16.74 -26.63
CA SER A 301 -6.09 -17.25 -27.74
C SER A 301 -5.40 -17.12 -29.10
N ASN A 302 -4.78 -15.98 -29.37
CA ASN A 302 -4.02 -15.73 -30.60
C ASN A 302 -2.81 -16.68 -30.70
N MET A 303 -2.14 -16.97 -29.60
CA MET A 303 -1.04 -17.93 -29.53
C MET A 303 -1.49 -19.37 -29.78
N LEU A 304 -2.67 -19.78 -29.29
CA LEU A 304 -3.26 -21.08 -29.62
C LEU A 304 -3.57 -21.18 -31.14
N LEU A 305 -4.15 -20.14 -31.73
CA LEU A 305 -4.42 -20.09 -33.18
C LEU A 305 -3.13 -20.09 -34.02
N ALA A 306 -2.08 -19.39 -33.58
CA ALA A 306 -0.76 -19.42 -34.19
C ALA A 306 -0.10 -20.79 -34.06
N TYR A 307 -0.23 -21.46 -32.92
CA TYR A 307 0.30 -22.81 -32.70
C TYR A 307 -0.37 -23.81 -33.65
N ASN A 308 -1.70 -23.79 -33.77
CA ASN A 308 -2.46 -24.64 -34.69
C ASN A 308 -2.08 -24.45 -36.18
N THR A 309 -1.67 -23.24 -36.58
CA THR A 309 -1.32 -22.93 -37.96
C THR A 309 0.17 -23.13 -38.29
N THR A 310 1.04 -23.18 -37.27
CA THR A 310 2.50 -23.33 -37.46
C THR A 310 3.06 -24.70 -37.07
N ARG A 311 2.35 -25.48 -36.24
CA ARG A 311 2.77 -26.83 -35.82
C ARG A 311 1.95 -27.90 -36.54
N MET A 312 2.63 -28.82 -37.22
CA MET A 312 2.02 -30.07 -37.68
C MET A 312 1.90 -31.04 -36.49
N LEU A 313 0.68 -31.22 -35.99
CA LEU A 313 0.33 -32.18 -34.95
C LEU A 313 -0.16 -33.50 -35.58
N ARG A 314 0.18 -34.64 -34.98
CA ARG A 314 -0.41 -35.94 -35.33
C ARG A 314 -1.83 -36.05 -34.77
N ASP A 315 -2.66 -36.95 -35.28
CA ASP A 315 -4.08 -37.08 -34.89
C ASP A 315 -4.30 -37.16 -33.37
N ASN A 316 -3.52 -37.99 -32.66
CA ASN A 316 -3.61 -38.12 -31.20
C ASN A 316 -3.22 -36.82 -30.47
N GLU A 317 -2.31 -36.04 -31.05
CA GLU A 317 -1.82 -34.78 -30.48
C GLU A 317 -2.80 -33.63 -30.74
N SER A 318 -3.44 -33.62 -31.92
CA SER A 318 -4.47 -32.65 -32.26
C SER A 318 -5.70 -32.80 -31.35
N VAL A 319 -6.08 -34.03 -30.97
CA VAL A 319 -7.15 -34.26 -29.97
C VAL A 319 -6.81 -33.63 -28.61
N LEU A 320 -5.58 -33.81 -28.12
CA LEU A 320 -5.14 -33.21 -26.84
C LEU A 320 -5.05 -31.67 -26.92
N PHE A 321 -4.57 -31.13 -28.05
CA PHE A 321 -4.54 -29.69 -28.30
C PHE A 321 -5.94 -29.08 -28.43
N LEU A 322 -6.89 -29.77 -29.06
CA LEU A 322 -8.29 -29.33 -29.16
C LEU A 322 -9.03 -29.43 -27.81
N ALA A 323 -8.66 -30.38 -26.95
CA ALA A 323 -9.11 -30.41 -25.56
C ALA A 323 -8.58 -29.19 -24.78
N LEU A 324 -7.30 -28.82 -24.95
CA LEU A 324 -6.74 -27.59 -24.39
C LEU A 324 -7.52 -26.35 -24.86
N CYS A 325 -7.86 -26.27 -26.15
CA CYS A 325 -8.65 -25.16 -26.70
C CYS A 325 -10.09 -25.10 -26.14
N ARG A 326 -10.72 -26.25 -25.86
CA ARG A 326 -12.01 -26.32 -25.15
C ARG A 326 -11.89 -25.83 -23.72
N ALA A 327 -10.91 -26.34 -22.96
CA ALA A 327 -10.69 -25.93 -21.58
C ALA A 327 -10.39 -24.42 -21.44
N PHE A 328 -9.72 -23.81 -22.42
CA PHE A 328 -9.58 -22.35 -22.43
C PHE A 328 -10.94 -21.62 -22.51
N LEU A 329 -11.81 -22.02 -23.44
CA LEU A 329 -13.11 -21.37 -23.69
C LEU A 329 -14.18 -21.68 -22.63
N GLU A 330 -14.17 -22.91 -22.11
CA GLU A 330 -15.24 -23.46 -21.25
C GLU A 330 -14.89 -23.38 -19.75
N VAL A 331 -13.60 -23.35 -19.40
CA VAL A 331 -13.13 -23.34 -18.00
C VAL A 331 -12.34 -22.05 -17.68
N VAL A 332 -11.24 -21.79 -18.38
CA VAL A 332 -10.32 -20.67 -18.05
C VAL A 332 -11.00 -19.31 -18.22
N PHE A 333 -11.61 -19.05 -19.38
CA PHE A 333 -12.24 -17.75 -19.65
C PHE A 333 -13.39 -17.42 -18.67
N PRO A 334 -14.37 -18.32 -18.39
CA PRO A 334 -15.37 -18.08 -17.36
C PRO A 334 -14.79 -17.94 -15.95
N HIS A 335 -13.76 -18.71 -15.59
CA HIS A 335 -13.13 -18.62 -14.28
C HIS A 335 -12.38 -17.29 -14.08
N CYS A 336 -11.68 -16.78 -15.10
CA CYS A 336 -11.07 -15.45 -15.08
C CYS A 336 -12.13 -14.34 -14.91
N ALA A 337 -13.28 -14.46 -15.57
CA ALA A 337 -14.40 -13.54 -15.39
C ALA A 337 -14.95 -13.56 -13.95
N MET A 338 -15.13 -14.75 -13.37
CA MET A 338 -15.55 -14.91 -11.97
C MET A 338 -14.52 -14.32 -10.99
N CYS A 339 -13.23 -14.65 -11.12
CA CYS A 339 -12.16 -14.07 -10.30
C CYS A 339 -12.13 -12.54 -10.33
N PHE A 340 -12.29 -11.95 -11.52
CA PHE A 340 -12.38 -10.49 -11.65
C PHE A 340 -13.67 -9.92 -11.03
N GLY A 341 -14.77 -10.69 -11.05
CA GLY A 341 -16.02 -10.39 -10.33
C GLY A 341 -15.89 -10.39 -8.80
N HIS A 342 -14.97 -11.19 -8.22
CA HIS A 342 -14.64 -11.12 -6.79
C HIS A 342 -13.74 -9.92 -6.45
N CYS A 343 -12.92 -9.43 -7.39
CA CYS A 343 -12.13 -8.21 -7.19
C CYS A 343 -12.97 -6.93 -7.38
N TYR A 344 -13.96 -6.97 -8.27
CA TYR A 344 -14.88 -5.85 -8.53
C TYR A 344 -16.32 -6.34 -8.64
N GLN A 345 -17.21 -5.84 -7.77
CA GLN A 345 -18.64 -6.14 -7.84
C GLN A 345 -19.20 -5.82 -9.24
N GLY A 346 -19.83 -6.81 -9.87
CA GLY A 346 -20.27 -6.69 -11.27
C GLY A 346 -19.13 -6.44 -12.25
N GLY A 347 -17.93 -6.98 -12.00
CA GLY A 347 -16.79 -6.95 -12.91
C GLY A 347 -16.84 -8.07 -13.95
N ALA A 348 -17.42 -9.22 -13.59
CA ALA A 348 -17.48 -10.40 -14.46
C ALA A 348 -18.15 -10.14 -15.82
N CYS A 349 -19.19 -9.29 -15.88
CA CYS A 349 -19.85 -8.94 -17.14
C CYS A 349 -18.88 -8.29 -18.14
N LEU A 350 -18.03 -7.35 -17.68
CA LEU A 350 -17.03 -6.68 -18.53
C LEU A 350 -16.04 -7.65 -19.19
N ILE A 351 -15.85 -8.83 -18.60
CA ILE A 351 -15.02 -9.91 -19.17
C ILE A 351 -15.87 -10.79 -20.09
N THR A 352 -17.09 -11.19 -19.69
CA THR A 352 -17.95 -12.03 -20.54
C THR A 352 -18.44 -11.34 -21.80
N ASP A 353 -18.59 -10.02 -21.79
CA ASP A 353 -18.98 -9.22 -22.97
C ASP A 353 -17.93 -9.34 -24.09
N ALA A 354 -16.66 -9.59 -23.74
CA ALA A 354 -15.58 -9.83 -24.69
C ALA A 354 -15.60 -11.24 -25.32
N LYS A 355 -16.56 -12.13 -24.97
CA LYS A 355 -16.58 -13.53 -25.43
C LYS A 355 -16.63 -13.68 -26.97
N GLY A 356 -17.25 -12.73 -27.68
CA GLY A 356 -17.28 -12.72 -29.15
C GLY A 356 -15.88 -12.62 -29.79
N SER A 357 -14.92 -12.00 -29.11
CA SER A 357 -13.54 -11.86 -29.58
C SER A 357 -12.79 -13.20 -29.71
N PHE A 358 -13.37 -14.30 -29.22
CA PHE A 358 -12.81 -15.66 -29.24
C PHE A 358 -13.47 -16.57 -30.30
N GLU A 359 -14.20 -15.99 -31.26
CA GLU A 359 -14.85 -16.71 -32.37
C GLU A 359 -13.89 -17.58 -33.20
N GLY A 360 -12.66 -17.13 -33.44
CA GLY A 360 -11.67 -17.90 -34.19
C GLY A 360 -11.32 -19.24 -33.53
N LEU A 361 -11.09 -19.22 -32.22
CA LEU A 361 -10.81 -20.42 -31.42
C LEU A 361 -12.05 -21.30 -31.27
N SER A 362 -13.23 -20.68 -31.11
CA SER A 362 -14.53 -21.37 -31.09
C SER A 362 -14.80 -22.10 -32.40
N SER A 363 -14.47 -21.49 -33.54
CA SER A 363 -14.60 -22.09 -34.88
C SER A 363 -13.65 -23.27 -35.09
N LEU A 364 -12.42 -23.19 -34.56
CA LEU A 364 -11.45 -24.29 -34.59
C LEU A 364 -11.97 -25.50 -33.78
N VAL A 365 -12.45 -25.25 -32.56
CA VAL A 365 -13.01 -26.25 -31.65
C VAL A 365 -14.27 -26.93 -32.22
N ALA A 366 -15.15 -26.17 -32.90
CA ALA A 366 -16.39 -26.66 -33.47
C ALA A 366 -16.20 -27.47 -34.79
N LYS A 367 -15.08 -27.29 -35.49
CA LYS A 367 -14.75 -28.06 -36.70
C LYS A 367 -14.23 -29.47 -36.40
N SER A 368 -13.85 -29.75 -35.15
CA SER A 368 -13.46 -31.10 -34.73
C SER A 368 -14.70 -31.94 -34.42
N PRO A 369 -14.82 -33.18 -34.93
CA PRO A 369 -15.91 -34.07 -34.56
C PRO A 369 -15.83 -34.37 -33.05
N ALA A 370 -16.82 -33.90 -32.30
CA ALA A 370 -16.99 -34.31 -30.92
C ALA A 370 -17.43 -35.79 -30.90
N ARG A 371 -16.68 -36.64 -30.20
CA ARG A 371 -17.32 -37.77 -29.53
C ARG A 371 -18.04 -37.20 -28.33
N ASP A 372 -19.36 -37.40 -28.28
CA ASP A 372 -20.18 -36.97 -27.15
C ASP A 372 -19.66 -37.52 -25.82
N ILE A 373 -19.83 -36.73 -24.76
CA ILE A 373 -19.75 -37.23 -23.39
C ILE A 373 -20.82 -38.32 -23.26
N PRO A 374 -20.48 -39.56 -22.82
CA PRO A 374 -21.47 -40.62 -22.70
C PRO A 374 -22.60 -40.22 -21.76
N LYS A 375 -23.81 -40.09 -22.29
CA LYS A 375 -25.02 -39.97 -21.47
C LYS A 375 -25.19 -41.23 -20.63
N PRO A 376 -25.63 -41.14 -19.36
CA PRO A 376 -25.98 -42.32 -18.58
C PRO A 376 -27.01 -43.17 -19.32
N LEU A 377 -26.76 -44.48 -19.38
CA LEU A 377 -27.71 -45.45 -19.94
C LEU A 377 -28.99 -45.48 -19.07
N PRO A 378 -30.18 -45.65 -19.66
CA PRO A 378 -31.41 -45.79 -18.89
C PRO A 378 -31.38 -47.00 -17.95
N SER A 379 -32.03 -46.88 -16.79
CA SER A 379 -32.19 -47.98 -15.84
C SER A 379 -32.86 -49.19 -16.50
N ALA A 380 -32.24 -50.37 -16.35
CA ALA A 380 -32.83 -51.64 -16.74
C ALA A 380 -33.62 -52.24 -15.56
N GLU A 381 -34.86 -52.63 -15.81
CA GLU A 381 -35.79 -53.13 -14.78
C GLU A 381 -35.29 -54.43 -14.11
N ALA A 382 -35.07 -54.40 -12.79
CA ALA A 382 -35.03 -55.60 -11.97
C ALA A 382 -36.44 -55.87 -11.40
N LYS A 383 -37.09 -56.96 -11.83
CA LYS A 383 -38.48 -57.27 -11.45
C LYS A 383 -38.57 -57.95 -10.08
N ASN A 384 -39.70 -57.70 -9.42
CA ASN A 384 -39.99 -58.16 -8.06
C ASN A 384 -39.91 -59.69 -7.90
N VAL A 385 -39.45 -60.13 -6.73
CA VAL A 385 -39.82 -61.41 -6.13
C VAL A 385 -40.47 -61.11 -4.78
N VAL A 386 -41.47 -61.91 -4.40
CA VAL A 386 -42.51 -61.52 -3.44
C VAL A 386 -42.36 -62.26 -2.11
N GLU A 387 -42.41 -61.47 -1.03
CA GLU A 387 -43.01 -61.75 0.29
C GLU A 387 -42.89 -63.17 0.90
N ASN A 388 -42.27 -63.24 2.08
CA ASN A 388 -42.94 -63.75 3.29
C ASN A 388 -42.15 -63.32 4.54
N GLY A 389 -42.85 -63.03 5.65
CA GLY A 389 -42.24 -62.59 6.91
C GLY A 389 -42.47 -63.56 8.07
N SER A 390 -41.59 -63.53 9.06
CA SER A 390 -41.85 -63.96 10.44
C SER A 390 -40.69 -63.55 11.37
N LEU A 391 -41.02 -62.98 12.52
CA LEU A 391 -40.14 -62.90 13.69
C LEU A 391 -40.18 -64.23 14.45
N PRO A 392 -39.12 -64.58 15.20
CA PRO A 392 -39.20 -64.30 16.64
C PRO A 392 -37.91 -63.73 17.26
N SER A 393 -38.10 -63.14 18.44
CA SER A 393 -37.08 -62.64 19.37
C SER A 393 -36.41 -63.75 20.19
N LEU A 394 -35.23 -63.46 20.74
CA LEU A 394 -34.76 -64.04 22.01
C LEU A 394 -33.75 -63.11 22.72
N GLU A 395 -33.66 -63.22 24.04
CA GLU A 395 -32.96 -62.27 24.93
C GLU A 395 -31.54 -62.74 25.32
N ASN A 396 -30.68 -61.77 25.69
CA ASN A 396 -29.68 -61.77 26.79
C ASN A 396 -28.69 -60.60 26.57
N GLY A 397 -28.04 -60.00 27.57
CA GLY A 397 -28.17 -60.16 29.02
C GLY A 397 -26.90 -59.69 29.77
N ALA A 398 -27.08 -58.86 30.82
CA ALA A 398 -26.10 -58.45 31.83
C ALA A 398 -24.86 -57.59 31.46
N SER A 399 -24.83 -56.43 32.12
CA SER A 399 -23.72 -55.50 32.46
C SER A 399 -22.42 -56.11 33.02
N VAL A 400 -21.32 -55.31 33.08
CA VAL A 400 -20.59 -54.97 34.34
C VAL A 400 -19.43 -53.93 34.15
N ASN A 401 -19.42 -52.90 35.03
CA ASN A 401 -18.33 -52.06 35.62
C ASN A 401 -17.14 -51.47 34.79
N ILE A 402 -16.88 -50.14 34.87
CA ILE A 402 -15.94 -49.37 35.78
C ILE A 402 -14.46 -49.66 35.46
N GLU A 403 -13.59 -48.70 35.12
CA GLU A 403 -12.95 -47.78 36.09
C GLU A 403 -12.15 -46.61 35.46
N ARG A 404 -12.30 -45.38 36.01
CA ARG A 404 -11.22 -44.45 36.40
C ARG A 404 -11.76 -43.22 37.13
N SER A 405 -10.97 -42.64 38.03
CA SER A 405 -11.41 -41.67 39.06
C SER A 405 -10.42 -40.50 39.26
N GLY A 406 -10.86 -39.43 39.94
CA GLY A 406 -10.16 -38.15 40.14
C GLY A 406 -10.80 -37.03 39.31
N SER A 407 -11.58 -36.06 39.83
CA SER A 407 -11.51 -35.27 41.10
C SER A 407 -10.26 -34.39 41.19
N ALA A 408 -10.29 -33.08 41.46
CA ALA A 408 -11.34 -32.03 41.54
C ALA A 408 -10.60 -30.65 41.48
N ASN A 409 -11.11 -29.42 41.64
CA ASN A 409 -12.40 -28.76 41.96
C ASN A 409 -12.23 -27.25 41.57
N MET A 410 -13.15 -26.26 41.60
CA MET A 410 -14.59 -26.09 41.89
C MET A 410 -15.04 -24.71 41.30
N ALA A 411 -16.29 -24.28 41.58
CA ALA A 411 -16.79 -22.89 41.67
C ALA A 411 -17.12 -22.08 40.38
N ALA A 412 -18.41 -21.76 40.29
CA ALA A 412 -19.06 -20.60 39.65
C ALA A 412 -20.09 -20.06 40.70
N PRO A 413 -20.97 -19.05 40.50
CA PRO A 413 -21.37 -18.32 39.27
C PRO A 413 -21.52 -16.78 39.52
N PRO A 414 -22.49 -16.02 38.95
CA PRO A 414 -22.71 -15.65 37.53
C PRO A 414 -22.80 -14.10 37.29
N ASN A 415 -23.31 -13.71 36.11
CA ASN A 415 -23.92 -12.43 35.71
C ASN A 415 -23.02 -11.38 35.03
N SER A 416 -22.93 -11.47 33.70
CA SER A 416 -22.71 -10.33 32.80
C SER A 416 -24.06 -9.74 32.34
N ILE A 417 -24.13 -8.41 32.25
CA ILE A 417 -25.35 -7.65 31.86
C ILE A 417 -25.24 -7.22 30.39
N SER A 418 -26.35 -7.30 29.64
CA SER A 418 -26.44 -6.84 28.24
C SER A 418 -26.55 -5.30 28.15
N PRO A 419 -25.94 -4.65 27.14
CA PRO A 419 -25.87 -3.19 27.07
C PRO A 419 -27.01 -2.55 26.25
N GLU A 420 -28.07 -2.11 26.93
CA GLU A 420 -29.06 -1.15 26.40
C GLU A 420 -29.35 -0.05 27.46
N ASP A 421 -29.92 1.09 27.02
CA ASP A 421 -30.40 2.22 27.83
C ASP A 421 -29.40 2.98 28.75
N VAL A 422 -28.55 3.83 28.16
CA VAL A 422 -27.94 4.99 28.85
C VAL A 422 -27.98 6.27 27.99
N GLU A 423 -29.16 6.81 27.71
CA GLU A 423 -29.30 8.19 27.17
C GLU A 423 -30.49 8.96 27.76
N LYS A 424 -30.39 9.36 29.04
CA LYS A 424 -31.07 10.55 29.62
C LYS A 424 -30.63 10.82 31.06
N ILE A 425 -30.98 12.03 31.54
CA ILE A 425 -30.81 12.53 32.93
C ILE A 425 -29.34 12.80 33.35
N THR A 426 -28.79 13.95 32.95
CA THR A 426 -28.02 14.84 33.84
C THR A 426 -27.85 16.25 33.24
N ARG A 427 -28.96 16.99 33.12
CA ARG A 427 -28.96 18.45 32.94
C ARG A 427 -29.69 19.11 34.11
N THR A 428 -28.99 19.38 35.21
CA THR A 428 -29.31 20.45 36.20
C THR A 428 -28.24 20.50 37.29
N SER A 429 -27.92 21.71 37.76
CA SER A 429 -27.02 22.05 38.88
C SER A 429 -25.53 21.70 38.64
N SER A 430 -24.55 22.47 39.17
CA SER A 430 -24.63 23.59 40.14
C SER A 430 -23.97 24.86 39.57
N VAL A 431 -24.59 26.03 39.73
CA VAL A 431 -24.21 27.10 40.70
C VAL A 431 -22.89 27.76 40.35
#